data_AF-A0A0F9QPK2-F1
#
_entry.id   AF-A0A0F9QPK2-F1
#
_cell.length_a   1.000
_cell.length_b   1.000
_cell.length_c   1.000
_cell.angle_alpha   90.00
_cell.angle_beta   90.00
_cell.angle_gamma   90.00
#
_symmetry.space_group_name_H-M   'P 1'
#
loop_
_entity.id
_entity.type
_entity.pdbx_description
1 polymer ?
#
loop_
_entity_poly.entity_id
_entity_poly.type
_entity_poly.pdbx_seq_one_letter_code
_entity_poly.pdbx_strand_id
1 'polypeptide(L)'
;MTFKYGSGMVEIDFPVINMDKCKVTVENIGCTEVFRPGTSHKVFHNGKLVFEKSFGGGIRQIRSGLRLVQRCFLGKFSGTLRQWTKNGTFYKEEFTYDCNSKSAYTITNGEKELDIFYPDGKKWFTMRSGQSGKISFNKDKIVDDYLIVGKSNTDFVGKNNYVTSHDNHFKSFDMEGNLREKGQYEFRQKVGEWLESGSEAFYLRGVEVSKQEYHAKPEELDVLSILKNPNAQKRAVLLDKLGSENLVKTLMKDSYGAKVIHREGDMELISIDLFSNSGMDKNDWLGDYEINFLKVVCPSTFTKFFLRVPPDIHKCEIARQWTFGIEARNSIEYNPIQFKKET
;
A
#
# COMPACT_ATOMS: atom_id res chain seq x y z
N MET A 1 30.61 -38.76 14.73
CA MET A 1 29.93 -40.04 14.45
C MET A 1 29.91 -40.17 12.94
N THR A 2 30.54 -41.21 12.40
CA THR A 2 30.71 -41.38 10.96
C THR A 2 29.88 -42.56 10.55
N PHE A 3 28.94 -42.37 9.62
CA PHE A 3 28.10 -43.43 9.10
C PHE A 3 28.37 -43.55 7.60
N LYS A 4 28.68 -44.76 7.14
CA LYS A 4 28.85 -45.10 5.72
C LYS A 4 27.59 -45.81 5.26
N TYR A 5 27.02 -45.38 4.13
CA TYR A 5 25.86 -46.01 3.54
C TYR A 5 26.09 -46.28 2.04
N GLY A 6 25.59 -47.42 1.58
CA GLY A 6 25.52 -47.80 0.16
C GLY A 6 24.26 -47.24 -0.50
N SER A 7 24.31 -47.12 -1.83
CA SER A 7 23.35 -46.42 -2.68
C SER A 7 21.89 -46.91 -2.55
N GLY A 8 21.05 -46.08 -1.92
CA GLY A 8 19.60 -46.14 -1.91
C GLY A 8 19.03 -44.87 -1.25
N MET A 9 17.88 -44.35 -1.70
CA MET A 9 17.19 -43.27 -0.97
C MET A 9 16.68 -43.83 0.36
N VAL A 10 17.12 -43.24 1.46
CA VAL A 10 16.64 -43.58 2.80
C VAL A 10 16.21 -42.29 3.50
N GLU A 11 14.98 -42.31 4.04
CA GLU A 11 14.50 -41.29 4.96
C GLU A 11 15.12 -41.55 6.34
N ILE A 12 15.89 -40.59 6.86
CA ILE A 12 16.60 -40.73 8.13
C ILE A 12 15.87 -39.92 9.20
N ASP A 13 15.31 -40.60 10.21
CA ASP A 13 14.89 -39.97 11.46
C ASP A 13 16.08 -39.89 12.42
N PHE A 14 16.43 -38.68 12.81
CA PHE A 14 17.51 -38.43 13.77
C PHE A 14 16.97 -38.43 15.21
N PRO A 15 17.63 -39.11 16.17
CA PRO A 15 17.34 -38.90 17.58
C PRO A 15 17.78 -37.49 18.01
N VAL A 16 17.13 -36.96 19.05
CA VAL A 16 17.42 -35.63 19.61
C VAL A 16 18.87 -35.58 20.11
N ILE A 17 19.77 -34.98 19.33
CA ILE A 17 21.17 -34.75 19.69
C ILE A 17 21.39 -33.25 19.91
N ASN A 18 22.08 -32.91 21.00
CA ASN A 18 22.47 -31.54 21.34
C ASN A 18 23.46 -31.00 20.28
N MET A 19 23.00 -30.07 19.43
CA MET A 19 23.65 -29.69 18.17
C MET A 19 24.73 -28.61 18.28
N ASP A 20 24.99 -28.03 19.45
CA ASP A 20 25.87 -26.85 19.56
C ASP A 20 27.37 -27.15 19.31
N LYS A 21 27.78 -28.41 19.07
CA LYS A 21 29.19 -28.79 18.81
C LYS A 21 29.43 -29.89 17.75
N CYS A 22 28.43 -30.32 17.00
CA CYS A 22 28.60 -31.46 16.09
C CYS A 22 29.03 -31.05 14.67
N LYS A 23 30.18 -31.59 14.22
CA LYS A 23 30.52 -31.71 12.79
C LYS A 23 29.82 -32.94 12.23
N VAL A 24 28.88 -32.74 11.30
CA VAL A 24 28.27 -33.83 10.54
C VAL A 24 29.00 -33.95 9.22
N THR A 25 29.43 -35.17 8.89
CA THR A 25 30.07 -35.49 7.61
C THR A 25 29.26 -36.59 6.96
N VAL A 26 28.73 -36.33 5.76
CA VAL A 26 28.03 -37.33 4.95
C VAL A 26 28.92 -37.62 3.75
N GLU A 27 29.27 -38.88 3.57
CA GLU A 27 30.04 -39.37 2.42
C GLU A 27 29.09 -40.09 1.47
N ASN A 28 28.87 -39.49 0.30
CA ASN A 28 28.26 -40.15 -0.85
C ASN A 28 29.32 -40.30 -1.94
N ILE A 29 29.16 -41.23 -2.87
CA ILE A 29 30.19 -41.57 -3.88
C ILE A 29 30.71 -40.29 -4.57
N GLY A 30 31.96 -39.93 -4.24
CA GLY A 30 32.64 -38.75 -4.76
C GLY A 30 32.27 -37.41 -4.13
N CYS A 31 31.30 -37.32 -3.22
CA CYS A 31 30.90 -36.07 -2.55
C CYS A 31 31.04 -36.15 -1.02
N THR A 32 31.69 -35.14 -0.44
CA THR A 32 31.79 -34.96 1.01
C THR A 32 31.10 -33.67 1.41
N GLU A 33 30.08 -33.77 2.25
CA GLU A 33 29.42 -32.59 2.82
C GLU A 33 29.97 -32.32 4.22
N VAL A 34 30.43 -31.09 4.44
CA VAL A 34 30.90 -30.62 5.75
C VAL A 34 29.98 -29.51 6.21
N PHE A 35 29.16 -29.83 7.21
CA PHE A 35 28.28 -28.87 7.84
C PHE A 35 28.85 -28.37 9.17
N ARG A 36 28.99 -27.04 9.29
CA ARG A 36 29.30 -26.34 10.54
C ARG A 36 28.14 -25.42 10.90
N PRO A 37 27.28 -25.82 11.88
CA PRO A 37 26.14 -25.01 12.30
C PRO A 37 26.56 -23.57 12.61
N GLY A 38 25.85 -22.58 12.06
CA GLY A 38 26.13 -21.16 12.33
C GLY A 38 27.37 -20.58 11.65
N THR A 39 28.10 -21.36 10.85
CA THR A 39 29.36 -20.92 10.23
C THR A 39 29.32 -21.08 8.71
N SER A 40 29.14 -22.31 8.23
CA SER A 40 29.25 -22.61 6.80
C SER A 40 28.66 -23.97 6.45
N HIS A 41 28.09 -24.07 5.25
CA HIS A 41 27.85 -25.33 4.56
C HIS A 41 28.83 -25.44 3.39
N LYS A 42 29.63 -26.51 3.36
CA LYS A 42 30.58 -26.78 2.28
C LYS A 42 30.31 -28.15 1.67
N VAL A 43 30.27 -28.23 0.34
CA VAL A 43 30.19 -29.48 -0.42
C VAL A 43 31.48 -29.63 -1.23
N PHE A 44 32.11 -30.79 -1.10
CA PHE A 44 33.31 -31.16 -1.83
C PHE A 44 32.98 -32.28 -2.81
N HIS A 45 33.47 -32.22 -4.04
CA HIS A 45 33.43 -33.32 -5.01
C HIS A 45 34.86 -33.75 -5.37
N ASN A 46 35.21 -35.02 -5.13
CA ASN A 46 36.56 -35.56 -5.31
C ASN A 46 37.63 -34.69 -4.64
N GLY A 47 37.34 -34.21 -3.42
CA GLY A 47 38.21 -33.33 -2.64
C GLY A 47 38.24 -31.86 -3.08
N LYS A 48 37.57 -31.48 -4.18
CA LYS A 48 37.45 -30.08 -4.63
C LYS A 48 36.19 -29.44 -4.07
N LEU A 49 36.30 -28.26 -3.48
CA LEU A 49 35.15 -27.47 -3.04
C LEU A 49 34.31 -27.08 -4.26
N VAL A 50 33.06 -27.55 -4.32
CA VAL A 50 32.11 -27.25 -5.41
C VAL A 50 31.00 -26.30 -4.96
N PHE A 51 30.76 -26.20 -3.66
CA PHE A 51 29.77 -25.31 -3.09
C PHE A 51 30.22 -24.84 -1.70
N GLU A 52 30.17 -23.54 -1.46
CA GLU A 52 30.35 -22.96 -0.13
C GLU A 52 29.27 -21.91 0.11
N LYS A 53 28.58 -22.04 1.25
CA LYS A 53 27.65 -21.04 1.74
C LYS A 53 28.02 -20.71 3.18
N SER A 54 28.57 -19.52 3.38
CA SER A 54 28.83 -18.96 4.71
C SER A 54 27.53 -18.48 5.32
N PHE A 55 27.31 -18.80 6.59
CA PHE A 55 26.18 -18.30 7.37
C PHE A 55 26.70 -17.18 8.27
N GLY A 56 26.16 -15.97 8.13
CA GLY A 56 26.41 -14.88 9.08
C GLY A 56 25.97 -15.28 10.49
N GLY A 57 26.59 -14.65 11.51
CA GLY A 57 26.29 -14.92 12.91
C GLY A 57 24.79 -14.91 13.18
N GLY A 58 24.25 -16.04 13.65
CA GLY A 58 22.83 -16.20 13.97
C GLY A 58 22.03 -17.12 13.05
N ILE A 59 22.51 -17.44 11.83
CA ILE A 59 21.77 -18.31 10.90
C ILE A 59 22.08 -19.79 11.17
N ARG A 60 21.05 -20.60 11.44
CA ARG A 60 21.12 -22.05 11.64
C ARG A 60 20.24 -22.75 10.61
N GLN A 61 20.73 -23.80 9.96
CA GLN A 61 19.88 -24.67 9.15
C GLN A 61 18.98 -25.52 10.07
N ILE A 62 17.73 -25.74 9.65
CA ILE A 62 16.75 -26.62 10.28
C ILE A 62 16.23 -27.62 9.22
N ARG A 63 15.59 -28.71 9.64
CA ARG A 63 15.11 -29.79 8.73
C ARG A 63 14.36 -29.26 7.49
N SER A 64 13.59 -28.19 7.66
CA SER A 64 12.71 -27.63 6.63
C SER A 64 13.16 -26.28 6.06
N GLY A 65 14.35 -25.77 6.42
CA GLY A 65 14.86 -24.50 5.91
C GLY A 65 15.93 -23.84 6.79
N LEU A 66 15.81 -22.53 7.03
CA LEU A 66 16.76 -21.74 7.81
C LEU A 66 16.07 -21.08 9.00
N ARG A 67 16.83 -20.89 10.07
CA ARG A 67 16.44 -20.14 11.26
C ARG A 67 17.48 -19.05 11.50
N LEU A 68 17.08 -17.79 11.47
CA LEU A 68 17.93 -16.69 11.95
C LEU A 68 17.63 -16.44 13.43
N VAL A 69 18.68 -16.20 14.21
CA VAL A 69 18.60 -15.73 15.60
C VAL A 69 19.51 -14.51 15.71
N GLN A 70 18.93 -13.36 16.02
CA GLN A 70 19.68 -12.12 16.17
C GLN A 70 19.24 -11.36 17.42
N ARG A 71 20.17 -10.65 18.04
CA ARG A 71 19.85 -9.68 19.08
C ARG A 71 19.55 -8.34 18.43
N CYS A 72 18.51 -7.67 18.93
CA CYS A 72 18.04 -6.42 18.37
C CYS A 72 17.12 -5.71 19.36
N PHE A 73 16.61 -4.54 18.99
CA PHE A 73 15.71 -3.75 19.82
C PHE A 73 14.32 -3.68 19.20
N LEU A 74 13.32 -3.81 20.06
CA LEU A 74 11.93 -3.51 19.75
C LEU A 74 11.54 -2.35 20.65
N GLY A 75 11.44 -1.13 20.10
CA GLY A 75 11.28 0.02 20.99
C GLY A 75 12.61 0.43 21.60
N LYS A 76 12.53 0.73 22.90
CA LYS A 76 13.66 0.86 23.81
C LYS A 76 14.08 -0.47 24.45
N PHE A 77 13.43 -1.59 24.09
CA PHE A 77 13.62 -2.87 24.76
C PHE A 77 14.51 -3.80 23.93
N SER A 78 15.57 -4.34 24.54
CA SER A 78 16.39 -5.36 23.89
C SER A 78 15.69 -6.71 23.90
N GLY A 79 15.98 -7.52 22.90
CA GLY A 79 15.47 -8.88 22.82
C GLY A 79 16.16 -9.72 21.76
N THR A 80 15.66 -10.93 21.64
CA THR A 80 16.10 -11.91 20.66
C THR A 80 15.01 -12.10 19.60
N LEU A 81 15.31 -11.73 18.37
CA LEU A 81 14.51 -12.05 17.19
C LEU A 81 14.87 -13.44 16.68
N ARG A 82 13.86 -14.24 16.40
CA ARG A 82 13.97 -15.54 15.73
C ARG A 82 13.10 -15.51 14.48
N GLN A 83 13.69 -15.81 13.34
CA GLN A 83 12.98 -15.93 12.07
C GLN A 83 13.17 -17.33 11.53
N TRP A 84 12.13 -17.87 10.90
CA TRP A 84 12.15 -19.17 10.24
C TRP A 84 11.72 -19.03 8.80
N THR A 85 12.48 -19.65 7.91
CA THR A 85 12.11 -19.84 6.51
C THR A 85 11.85 -21.31 6.24
N LYS A 86 10.86 -21.63 5.42
CA LYS A 86 10.59 -22.98 4.91
C LYS A 86 10.68 -22.96 3.39
N ASN A 87 11.44 -23.85 2.77
CA ASN A 87 11.60 -23.90 1.30
C ASN A 87 11.97 -22.55 0.65
N GLY A 88 12.82 -21.76 1.33
CA GLY A 88 13.26 -20.44 0.85
C GLY A 88 12.23 -19.31 1.01
N THR A 89 11.06 -19.57 1.61
CA THR A 89 10.06 -18.54 1.93
C THR A 89 9.98 -18.29 3.43
N PHE A 90 9.70 -17.05 3.83
CA PHE A 90 9.43 -16.71 5.22
C PHE A 90 8.19 -17.45 5.71
N TYR A 91 8.27 -18.04 6.91
CA TYR A 91 7.18 -18.81 7.50
C TYR A 91 6.79 -18.33 8.90
N LYS A 92 7.74 -17.94 9.73
CA LYS A 92 7.48 -17.53 11.11
C LYS A 92 8.49 -16.48 11.56
N GLU A 93 8.06 -15.58 12.43
CA GLU A 93 8.91 -14.72 13.23
C GLU A 93 8.43 -14.64 14.67
N GLU A 94 9.37 -14.49 15.60
CA GLU A 94 9.11 -14.33 17.01
C GLU A 94 10.14 -13.38 17.61
N PHE A 95 9.68 -12.44 18.45
CA PHE A 95 10.55 -11.61 19.26
C PHE A 95 10.32 -11.93 20.74
N THR A 96 11.40 -12.09 21.49
CA THR A 96 11.36 -12.32 22.95
C THR A 96 12.21 -11.28 23.66
N TYR A 97 11.68 -10.64 24.69
CA TYR A 97 12.42 -9.64 25.49
C TYR A 97 13.53 -10.29 26.32
N ASP A 98 14.70 -9.64 26.40
CA ASP A 98 15.80 -10.14 27.23
C ASP A 98 15.51 -9.98 28.73
N CYS A 99 14.78 -8.93 29.11
CA CYS A 99 14.56 -8.57 30.52
C CYS A 99 13.71 -9.57 31.30
N ASN A 100 12.84 -10.33 30.62
CA ASN A 100 11.93 -11.26 31.29
C ASN A 100 11.57 -12.49 30.45
N SER A 101 12.21 -12.69 29.29
CA SER A 101 11.95 -13.81 28.39
C SER A 101 10.50 -13.95 27.90
N LYS A 102 9.65 -12.91 28.05
CA LYS A 102 8.30 -12.92 27.49
C LYS A 102 8.35 -12.66 25.98
N SER A 103 7.48 -13.34 25.24
CA SER A 103 7.29 -13.08 23.81
C SER A 103 6.60 -11.72 23.63
N ALA A 104 7.18 -10.86 22.79
CA ALA A 104 6.55 -9.60 22.38
C ALA A 104 5.52 -9.87 21.29
N TYR A 105 5.83 -10.75 20.35
CA TYR A 105 4.92 -11.23 19.32
C TYR A 105 5.44 -12.55 18.75
N THR A 106 4.52 -13.30 18.17
CA THR A 106 4.79 -14.40 17.24
C THR A 106 3.86 -14.22 16.07
N ILE A 107 4.39 -14.31 14.85
CA ILE A 107 3.57 -14.25 13.64
C ILE A 107 3.98 -15.34 12.66
N THR A 108 2.97 -15.95 12.05
CA THR A 108 3.16 -16.92 10.97
C THR A 108 2.64 -16.39 9.63
N ASN A 109 3.23 -16.87 8.54
CA ASN A 109 2.83 -16.49 7.20
C ASN A 109 1.35 -16.83 6.97
N GLY A 110 0.56 -15.82 6.60
CA GLY A 110 -0.85 -15.96 6.30
C GLY A 110 -1.80 -15.58 7.44
N GLU A 111 -1.28 -15.21 8.60
CA GLU A 111 -2.08 -14.63 9.68
C GLU A 111 -2.73 -13.32 9.22
N LYS A 112 -3.92 -13.06 9.75
CA LYS A 112 -4.68 -11.83 9.46
C LYS A 112 -4.54 -10.78 10.55
N GLU A 113 -3.98 -11.15 11.69
CA GLU A 113 -3.83 -10.28 12.85
C GLU A 113 -2.43 -10.43 13.43
N LEU A 114 -1.84 -9.30 13.83
CA LEU A 114 -0.59 -9.21 14.57
C LEU A 114 -0.84 -8.39 15.81
N ASP A 115 -0.61 -8.99 16.97
CA ASP A 115 -0.53 -8.28 18.24
C ASP A 115 0.92 -8.23 18.73
N ILE A 116 1.36 -7.06 19.16
CA ILE A 116 2.65 -6.81 19.80
C ILE A 116 2.39 -6.35 21.22
N PHE A 117 3.12 -6.92 22.18
CA PHE A 117 2.98 -6.67 23.61
C PHE A 117 4.24 -6.04 24.19
N TYR A 118 4.08 -5.14 25.16
CA TYR A 118 5.14 -4.66 26.03
C TYR A 118 5.70 -5.78 26.92
N PRO A 119 6.88 -5.60 27.55
CA PRO A 119 7.43 -6.59 28.47
C PRO A 119 6.53 -6.92 29.66
N ASP A 120 5.70 -5.98 30.13
CA ASP A 120 4.76 -6.25 31.22
C ASP A 120 3.58 -7.16 30.76
N GLY A 121 3.37 -7.31 29.45
CA GLY A 121 2.29 -8.08 28.85
C GLY A 121 1.12 -7.22 28.36
N LYS A 122 1.18 -5.89 28.53
CA LYS A 122 0.17 -4.99 27.97
C LYS A 122 0.31 -4.90 26.46
N LYS A 123 -0.81 -4.69 25.78
CA LYS A 123 -0.85 -4.53 24.33
C LYS A 123 -0.17 -3.23 23.95
N TRP A 124 0.72 -3.30 22.96
CA TRP A 124 1.44 -2.15 22.39
C TRP A 124 0.89 -1.82 21.00
N PHE A 125 0.65 -2.83 20.17
CA PHE A 125 0.19 -2.62 18.81
C PHE A 125 -0.69 -3.77 18.37
N THR A 126 -1.71 -3.44 17.59
CA THR A 126 -2.54 -4.42 16.87
C THR A 126 -2.61 -3.99 15.42
N MET A 127 -2.41 -4.94 14.51
CA MET A 127 -2.71 -4.79 13.09
C MET A 127 -3.62 -5.91 12.64
N ARG A 128 -4.66 -5.57 11.88
CA ARG A 128 -5.58 -6.52 11.26
C ARG A 128 -5.65 -6.24 9.78
N SER A 129 -5.36 -7.25 8.97
CA SER A 129 -5.59 -7.20 7.54
C SER A 129 -7.10 -7.23 7.24
N GLY A 130 -7.51 -6.51 6.19
CA GLY A 130 -8.89 -6.51 5.69
C GLY A 130 -9.32 -7.86 5.11
N GLN A 131 -10.56 -7.92 4.59
CA GLN A 131 -11.23 -9.18 4.20
C GLN A 131 -10.39 -10.08 3.28
N SER A 132 -9.73 -9.48 2.29
CA SER A 132 -8.97 -10.18 1.24
C SER A 132 -7.48 -10.38 1.57
N GLY A 133 -6.96 -9.67 2.56
CA GLY A 133 -5.52 -9.63 2.81
C GLY A 133 -5.04 -10.69 3.80
N LYS A 134 -3.76 -11.02 3.68
CA LYS A 134 -2.96 -11.71 4.68
C LYS A 134 -1.81 -10.79 5.05
N ILE A 135 -1.37 -10.85 6.30
CA ILE A 135 -0.12 -10.20 6.69
C ILE A 135 1.00 -11.01 6.05
N SER A 136 1.60 -10.43 5.01
CA SER A 136 2.77 -10.98 4.33
C SER A 136 3.92 -10.02 4.58
N PHE A 137 4.93 -10.51 5.28
CA PHE A 137 6.18 -9.80 5.42
C PHE A 137 6.96 -9.90 4.13
N ASN A 138 7.48 -8.76 3.70
CA ASN A 138 8.50 -8.75 2.66
C ASN A 138 9.70 -9.58 3.14
N LYS A 139 10.56 -10.05 2.21
CA LYS A 139 11.73 -10.88 2.55
C LYS A 139 12.75 -10.15 3.44
N ASP A 140 12.57 -8.84 3.61
CA ASP A 140 13.32 -7.96 4.47
C ASP A 140 12.70 -7.91 5.90
N LYS A 141 13.57 -7.96 6.91
CA LYS A 141 13.25 -8.26 8.32
C LYS A 141 12.38 -7.18 8.99
N ILE A 142 11.50 -7.57 9.93
CA ILE A 142 10.71 -6.60 10.74
C ILE A 142 11.62 -5.73 11.62
N VAL A 143 12.73 -6.27 12.12
CA VAL A 143 13.51 -5.60 13.18
C VAL A 143 14.76 -4.90 12.66
N ASP A 144 15.18 -5.16 11.43
CA ASP A 144 16.57 -4.91 11.04
C ASP A 144 16.83 -3.57 10.36
N ASP A 145 15.96 -2.56 10.54
CA ASP A 145 16.47 -1.19 10.41
C ASP A 145 15.64 -0.04 11.02
N TYR A 146 14.31 0.07 10.87
CA TYR A 146 13.63 1.33 11.28
C TYR A 146 12.15 1.18 11.69
N LEU A 147 11.67 -0.04 11.89
CA LEU A 147 10.24 -0.34 11.71
C LEU A 147 9.33 -0.04 12.90
N ILE A 148 9.86 0.04 14.12
CA ILE A 148 9.04 0.25 15.33
C ILE A 148 9.55 1.45 16.14
N VAL A 149 10.71 2.02 15.82
CA VAL A 149 11.19 3.27 16.41
C VAL A 149 12.04 4.02 15.39
N GLY A 150 11.42 4.65 14.41
CA GLY A 150 12.08 5.76 13.75
C GLY A 150 12.49 6.78 14.83
N LYS A 151 13.75 7.23 14.81
CA LYS A 151 14.27 8.29 15.70
C LYS A 151 13.48 9.61 15.62
N SER A 152 12.57 9.75 14.65
CA SER A 152 11.62 10.85 14.53
C SER A 152 10.26 10.46 15.13
N ASN A 153 9.94 11.13 16.23
CA ASN A 153 8.87 10.86 17.21
C ASN A 153 7.40 10.94 16.72
N THR A 154 7.11 10.79 15.42
CA THR A 154 5.73 11.02 14.91
C THR A 154 5.29 10.08 13.78
N ASP A 155 6.17 9.25 13.24
CA ASP A 155 5.84 8.32 12.14
C ASP A 155 6.10 6.88 12.59
N PHE A 156 5.28 6.42 13.54
CA PHE A 156 5.20 5.01 13.87
C PHE A 156 4.56 4.27 12.67
N VAL A 157 5.11 3.11 12.33
CA VAL A 157 4.84 2.31 11.11
C VAL A 157 5.64 2.77 9.90
N GLY A 158 6.69 1.99 9.58
CA GLY A 158 7.40 2.04 8.30
C GLY A 158 6.42 2.01 7.13
N LYS A 159 6.15 3.18 6.57
CA LYS A 159 5.28 3.42 5.42
C LYS A 159 5.81 2.59 4.22
N ASN A 160 4.91 1.81 3.61
CA ASN A 160 5.00 1.14 2.29
C ASN A 160 5.68 -0.23 2.10
N ASN A 161 6.65 -0.67 2.89
CA ASN A 161 7.53 -1.76 2.41
C ASN A 161 7.23 -3.19 2.92
N TYR A 162 6.43 -3.37 3.98
CA TYR A 162 6.45 -4.65 4.72
C TYR A 162 5.10 -5.30 5.00
N VAL A 163 4.00 -4.61 4.75
CA VAL A 163 2.65 -5.17 4.88
C VAL A 163 2.01 -5.05 3.51
N THR A 164 2.08 -6.13 2.73
CA THR A 164 1.59 -6.11 1.34
C THR A 164 0.07 -6.20 1.22
N SER A 165 -0.65 -6.38 2.33
CA SER A 165 -2.11 -6.30 2.32
C SER A 165 -2.53 -4.88 1.94
N HIS A 166 -3.44 -4.81 0.98
CA HIS A 166 -3.95 -3.53 0.47
C HIS A 166 -4.76 -2.80 1.53
N ASP A 167 -5.41 -3.57 2.41
CA ASP A 167 -6.33 -3.06 3.41
C ASP A 167 -5.87 -3.50 4.80
N ASN A 168 -5.62 -2.55 5.69
CA ASN A 168 -5.17 -2.84 7.07
C ASN A 168 -5.77 -1.85 8.05
N HIS A 169 -6.16 -2.34 9.21
CA HIS A 169 -6.51 -1.53 10.37
C HIS A 169 -5.40 -1.65 11.41
N PHE A 170 -5.03 -0.56 12.04
CA PHE A 170 -4.02 -0.58 13.10
C PHE A 170 -4.49 0.21 14.32
N LYS A 171 -3.95 -0.18 15.48
CA LYS A 171 -4.07 0.51 16.76
C LYS A 171 -2.73 0.45 17.48
N SER A 172 -2.29 1.56 18.06
CA SER A 172 -1.14 1.62 18.94
C SER A 172 -1.54 2.10 20.33
N PHE A 173 -0.84 1.62 21.36
CA PHE A 173 -1.15 1.86 22.76
C PHE A 173 0.11 2.29 23.52
N ASP A 174 -0.03 3.14 24.53
CA ASP A 174 1.04 3.49 25.46
C ASP A 174 1.30 2.37 26.49
N MET A 175 2.31 2.55 27.35
CA MET A 175 2.67 1.56 28.39
C MET A 175 1.59 1.45 29.48
N GLU A 176 0.70 2.42 29.57
CA GLU A 176 -0.43 2.42 30.49
C GLU A 176 -1.58 1.58 29.91
N GLY A 177 -1.64 1.44 28.58
CA GLY A 177 -2.65 0.71 27.81
C GLY A 177 -3.66 1.63 27.11
N ASN A 178 -3.44 2.94 27.11
CA ASN A 178 -4.31 3.91 26.44
C ASN A 178 -4.02 3.93 24.94
N LEU A 179 -5.08 4.10 24.14
CA LEU A 179 -4.99 4.23 22.70
C LEU A 179 -4.23 5.52 22.33
N ARG A 180 -3.12 5.40 21.60
CA ARG A 180 -2.35 6.54 21.08
C ARG A 180 -2.71 6.86 19.64
N GLU A 181 -2.79 5.83 18.81
CA GLU A 181 -3.08 5.98 17.39
C GLU A 181 -4.02 4.89 16.91
N LYS A 182 -4.80 5.24 15.89
CA LYS A 182 -5.73 4.32 15.22
C LYS A 182 -5.94 4.82 13.79
N GLY A 183 -6.10 3.90 12.86
CA GLY A 183 -6.55 4.24 11.52
C GLY A 183 -6.62 3.03 10.61
N GLN A 184 -6.80 3.32 9.33
CA GLN A 184 -6.95 2.32 8.30
C GLN A 184 -6.22 2.73 7.03
N TYR A 185 -5.61 1.74 6.38
CA TYR A 185 -5.16 1.82 5.01
C TYR A 185 -6.12 1.06 4.10
N GLU A 186 -6.38 1.60 2.92
CA GLU A 186 -6.99 0.92 1.76
C GLU A 186 -6.14 1.24 0.53
N PHE A 187 -5.86 0.24 -0.30
CA PHE A 187 -4.95 0.37 -1.45
C PHE A 187 -3.61 1.05 -1.12
N ARG A 188 -3.05 0.76 0.07
CA ARG A 188 -1.81 1.37 0.60
C ARG A 188 -1.89 2.89 0.85
N GLN A 189 -3.10 3.44 0.97
CA GLN A 189 -3.33 4.84 1.28
C GLN A 189 -4.11 4.98 2.58
N LYS A 190 -3.80 5.99 3.39
CA LYS A 190 -4.60 6.30 4.58
C LYS A 190 -6.03 6.61 4.16
N VAL A 191 -7.00 6.04 4.85
CA VAL A 191 -8.41 6.34 4.62
C VAL A 191 -9.14 6.50 5.95
N GLY A 192 -10.20 7.29 5.89
CA GLY A 192 -11.13 7.45 6.99
C GLY A 192 -10.59 8.31 8.11
N GLU A 193 -11.10 8.03 9.31
CA GLU A 193 -10.76 8.75 10.54
C GLU A 193 -9.52 8.13 11.18
N TRP A 194 -8.59 9.00 11.52
CA TRP A 194 -7.33 8.66 12.15
C TRP A 194 -7.20 9.37 13.49
N LEU A 195 -6.65 8.67 14.46
CA LEU A 195 -6.12 9.26 15.68
C LEU A 195 -4.60 9.26 15.53
N GLU A 196 -3.98 10.44 15.48
CA GLU A 196 -2.54 10.62 15.28
C GLU A 196 -2.00 11.53 16.38
N SER A 197 -1.09 11.02 17.21
CA SER A 197 -0.52 11.78 18.33
C SER A 197 -1.58 12.47 19.23
N GLY A 198 -2.74 11.81 19.42
CA GLY A 198 -3.85 12.34 20.22
C GLY A 198 -4.76 13.34 19.50
N SER A 199 -4.52 13.66 18.23
CA SER A 199 -5.38 14.52 17.40
C SER A 199 -6.14 13.70 16.36
N GLU A 200 -7.37 14.12 16.04
CA GLU A 200 -8.14 13.54 14.94
C GLU A 200 -7.62 14.08 13.60
N ALA A 201 -7.36 13.19 12.65
CA ALA A 201 -7.05 13.49 11.26
C ALA A 201 -8.01 12.72 10.33
N PHE A 202 -8.31 13.28 9.16
CA PHE A 202 -9.30 12.71 8.24
C PHE A 202 -8.68 12.56 6.86
N TYR A 203 -8.78 11.37 6.28
CA TYR A 203 -8.12 11.07 5.01
C TYR A 203 -9.11 10.55 3.97
N LEU A 204 -9.03 11.13 2.77
CA LEU A 204 -9.70 10.62 1.56
C LEU A 204 -8.62 10.19 0.57
N ARG A 205 -8.56 8.89 0.26
CA ARG A 205 -7.57 8.31 -0.69
C ARG A 205 -6.14 8.79 -0.44
N GLY A 206 -5.71 8.75 0.82
CA GLY A 206 -4.37 9.15 1.25
C GLY A 206 -4.13 10.65 1.38
N VAL A 207 -5.12 11.50 1.09
CA VAL A 207 -5.01 12.95 1.22
C VAL A 207 -5.75 13.43 2.46
N GLU A 208 -5.07 14.19 3.30
CA GLU A 208 -5.65 14.79 4.49
C GLU A 208 -6.64 15.91 4.12
N VAL A 209 -7.82 15.86 4.73
CA VAL A 209 -8.91 16.84 4.57
C VAL A 209 -9.41 17.30 5.93
N SER A 210 -10.13 18.42 5.96
CA SER A 210 -10.75 18.89 7.20
C SER A 210 -11.88 17.95 7.63
N LYS A 211 -12.20 17.94 8.92
CA LYS A 211 -13.36 17.21 9.47
C LYS A 211 -14.67 17.59 8.75
N GLN A 212 -14.82 18.88 8.44
CA GLN A 212 -15.99 19.41 7.73
C GLN A 212 -16.04 18.85 6.30
N GLU A 213 -14.94 18.92 5.56
CA GLU A 213 -14.83 18.35 4.20
C GLU A 213 -15.07 16.83 4.19
N TYR A 214 -14.61 16.11 5.21
CA TYR A 214 -14.76 14.66 5.32
C TYR A 214 -16.21 14.22 5.57
N HIS A 215 -16.93 14.90 6.48
CA HIS A 215 -18.32 14.54 6.79
C HIS A 215 -19.35 15.20 5.87
N ALA A 216 -19.00 16.30 5.18
CA ALA A 216 -19.90 16.97 4.25
C ALA A 216 -20.40 16.01 3.16
N LYS A 217 -21.69 16.05 2.88
CA LYS A 217 -22.25 15.40 1.69
C LYS A 217 -21.76 16.10 0.43
N PRO A 218 -21.79 15.44 -0.74
CA PRO A 218 -21.38 16.06 -2.00
C PRO A 218 -22.04 17.44 -2.24
N GLU A 219 -23.33 17.57 -1.98
CA GLU A 219 -24.10 18.81 -2.14
C GLU A 219 -23.79 19.91 -1.12
N GLU A 220 -23.08 19.61 -0.04
CA GLU A 220 -22.68 20.55 1.02
C GLU A 220 -21.27 21.10 0.79
N LEU A 221 -20.52 20.55 -0.16
CA LEU A 221 -19.16 20.98 -0.48
C LEU A 221 -19.15 22.30 -1.24
N ASP A 222 -18.32 23.24 -0.79
CA ASP A 222 -18.07 24.49 -1.52
C ASP A 222 -17.19 24.23 -2.75
N VAL A 223 -17.87 24.19 -3.89
CA VAL A 223 -17.26 23.94 -5.20
C VAL A 223 -16.16 24.95 -5.54
N LEU A 224 -16.37 26.23 -5.27
CA LEU A 224 -15.38 27.25 -5.59
C LEU A 224 -14.15 27.11 -4.70
N SER A 225 -14.34 26.87 -3.40
CA SER A 225 -13.23 26.62 -2.49
C SER A 225 -12.40 25.40 -2.93
N ILE A 226 -13.05 24.32 -3.38
CA ILE A 226 -12.35 23.15 -3.93
C ILE A 226 -11.53 23.52 -5.17
N LEU A 227 -12.13 24.20 -6.15
CA LEU A 227 -11.45 24.58 -7.39
C LEU A 227 -10.29 25.55 -7.16
N LYS A 228 -10.42 26.44 -6.17
CA LYS A 228 -9.40 27.40 -5.73
C LYS A 228 -8.29 26.77 -4.89
N ASN A 229 -8.49 25.56 -4.36
CA ASN A 229 -7.50 24.93 -3.48
C ASN A 229 -6.17 24.72 -4.24
N PRO A 230 -5.03 25.27 -3.79
CA PRO A 230 -3.77 25.16 -4.53
C PRO A 230 -3.20 23.72 -4.53
N ASN A 231 -3.57 22.91 -3.55
CA ASN A 231 -3.13 21.51 -3.48
C ASN A 231 -3.94 20.67 -4.47
N ALA A 232 -3.31 20.32 -5.60
CA ALA A 232 -3.93 19.54 -6.68
C ALA A 232 -4.44 18.16 -6.23
N GLN A 233 -3.76 17.50 -5.29
CA GLN A 233 -4.20 16.20 -4.77
C GLN A 233 -5.47 16.35 -3.93
N LYS A 234 -5.51 17.34 -3.03
CA LYS A 234 -6.69 17.65 -2.22
C LYS A 234 -7.88 18.04 -3.09
N ARG A 235 -7.65 18.89 -4.09
CA ARG A 235 -8.66 19.26 -5.09
C ARG A 235 -9.19 18.03 -5.83
N ALA A 236 -8.32 17.14 -6.29
CA ALA A 236 -8.73 15.93 -7.00
C ALA A 236 -9.62 15.01 -6.16
N VAL A 237 -9.26 14.73 -4.90
CA VAL A 237 -10.07 13.86 -4.03
C VAL A 237 -11.41 14.49 -3.65
N LEU A 238 -11.46 15.81 -3.46
CA LEU A 238 -12.71 16.51 -3.15
C LEU A 238 -13.62 16.61 -4.37
N LEU A 239 -13.07 16.79 -5.57
CA LEU A 239 -13.85 16.74 -6.83
C LEU A 239 -14.40 15.34 -7.10
N ASP A 240 -13.62 14.30 -6.82
CA ASP A 240 -14.09 12.91 -6.91
C ASP A 240 -15.24 12.64 -5.92
N LYS A 241 -15.10 13.10 -4.66
CA LYS A 241 -16.16 13.01 -3.65
C LYS A 241 -17.42 13.79 -4.04
N LEU A 242 -17.26 15.00 -4.56
CA LEU A 242 -18.36 15.84 -5.06
C LEU A 242 -19.12 15.15 -6.20
N GLY A 243 -18.37 14.51 -7.11
CA GLY A 243 -18.90 13.93 -8.33
C GLY A 243 -19.12 14.97 -9.42
N SER A 244 -18.87 14.58 -10.67
CA SER A 244 -18.88 15.51 -11.80
C SER A 244 -20.27 16.08 -12.13
N GLU A 245 -21.34 15.32 -11.89
CA GLU A 245 -22.71 15.81 -12.08
C GLU A 245 -23.06 16.94 -11.09
N ASN A 246 -22.73 16.77 -9.80
CA ASN A 246 -22.95 17.81 -8.80
C ASN A 246 -22.08 19.03 -9.07
N LEU A 247 -20.82 18.83 -9.45
CA LEU A 247 -19.93 19.92 -9.88
C LEU A 247 -20.60 20.79 -10.94
N VAL A 248 -21.02 20.19 -12.05
CA VAL A 248 -21.63 20.94 -13.16
C VAL A 248 -22.98 21.53 -12.75
N LYS A 249 -23.81 20.78 -12.02
CA LYS A 249 -25.13 21.25 -11.56
C LYS A 249 -25.00 22.49 -10.68
N THR A 250 -24.10 22.47 -9.71
CA THR A 250 -23.84 23.61 -8.81
C THR A 250 -23.31 24.80 -9.59
N LEU A 251 -22.34 24.58 -10.48
CA LEU A 251 -21.76 25.64 -11.30
C LEU A 251 -22.78 26.30 -12.25
N MET A 252 -23.73 25.51 -12.78
CA MET A 252 -24.82 26.01 -13.62
C MET A 252 -25.91 26.75 -12.83
N LYS A 253 -26.18 26.34 -11.58
CA LYS A 253 -27.23 26.95 -10.75
C LYS A 253 -26.80 28.29 -10.17
N ASP A 254 -25.57 28.36 -9.68
CA ASP A 254 -25.11 29.47 -8.85
C ASP A 254 -24.47 30.61 -9.68
N SER A 255 -24.78 30.67 -10.98
CA SER A 255 -24.32 31.70 -11.91
C SER A 255 -22.80 31.86 -12.00
N TYR A 256 -22.03 30.80 -11.73
CA TYR A 256 -20.56 30.79 -11.85
C TYR A 256 -20.07 30.75 -13.31
N GLY A 257 -20.79 31.39 -14.23
CA GLY A 257 -20.42 31.50 -15.63
C GLY A 257 -20.48 30.18 -16.41
N ALA A 258 -21.00 29.10 -15.81
CA ALA A 258 -21.20 27.86 -16.53
C ALA A 258 -22.31 28.01 -17.57
N LYS A 259 -22.01 27.69 -18.81
CA LYS A 259 -22.95 27.79 -19.93
C LYS A 259 -22.74 26.65 -20.91
N VAL A 260 -23.84 26.16 -21.49
CA VAL A 260 -23.77 25.23 -22.62
C VAL A 260 -23.37 26.03 -23.86
N ILE A 261 -22.18 25.78 -24.39
CA ILE A 261 -21.62 26.46 -25.58
C ILE A 261 -21.91 25.73 -26.88
N HIS A 262 -22.23 24.42 -26.82
CA HIS A 262 -22.62 23.64 -27.99
C HIS A 262 -23.52 22.47 -27.59
N ARG A 263 -24.48 22.11 -28.45
CA ARG A 263 -25.36 20.94 -28.28
C ARG A 263 -25.38 20.12 -29.56
N GLU A 264 -25.33 18.80 -29.42
CA GLU A 264 -25.37 17.88 -30.57
C GLU A 264 -25.94 16.53 -30.13
N GLY A 265 -27.19 16.24 -30.53
CA GLY A 265 -27.92 15.08 -30.03
C GLY A 265 -28.01 15.09 -28.50
N ASP A 266 -27.55 14.01 -27.87
CA ASP A 266 -27.53 13.84 -26.40
C ASP A 266 -26.25 14.42 -25.74
N MET A 267 -25.38 15.08 -26.52
CA MET A 267 -24.14 15.69 -26.03
C MET A 267 -24.30 17.18 -25.76
N GLU A 268 -23.73 17.64 -24.66
CA GLU A 268 -23.66 19.07 -24.32
C GLU A 268 -22.22 19.44 -24.00
N LEU A 269 -21.69 20.47 -24.65
CA LEU A 269 -20.40 21.06 -24.31
C LEU A 269 -20.64 22.25 -23.38
N ILE A 270 -20.07 22.19 -22.19
CA ILE A 270 -20.30 23.13 -21.10
C ILE A 270 -18.98 23.85 -20.84
N SER A 271 -18.95 25.17 -20.99
CA SER A 271 -17.82 26.00 -20.60
C SER A 271 -18.11 26.63 -19.24
N ILE A 272 -17.11 26.64 -18.37
CA ILE A 272 -17.15 27.26 -17.05
C ILE A 272 -16.03 28.28 -16.98
N ASP A 273 -16.41 29.55 -16.86
CA ASP A 273 -15.48 30.64 -16.59
C ASP A 273 -15.21 30.71 -15.08
N LEU A 274 -14.05 30.21 -14.67
CA LEU A 274 -13.60 30.22 -13.27
C LEU A 274 -13.04 31.58 -12.88
N PHE A 275 -12.54 32.35 -13.84
CA PHE A 275 -11.85 33.60 -13.57
C PHE A 275 -12.80 34.74 -13.25
N SER A 276 -13.77 34.99 -14.15
CA SER A 276 -14.66 36.15 -14.06
C SER A 276 -15.51 36.15 -12.78
N ASN A 277 -15.72 34.97 -12.19
CA ASN A 277 -16.52 34.79 -10.98
C ASN A 277 -15.67 34.63 -9.71
N SER A 278 -14.33 34.62 -9.84
CA SER A 278 -13.44 34.41 -8.70
C SER A 278 -13.30 35.64 -7.81
N GLY A 279 -13.51 36.84 -8.36
CA GLY A 279 -13.22 38.13 -7.73
C GLY A 279 -11.71 38.38 -7.52
N MET A 280 -10.84 37.56 -8.11
CA MET A 280 -9.38 37.63 -7.93
C MET A 280 -8.71 38.30 -9.13
N ASP A 281 -7.54 38.92 -8.88
CA ASP A 281 -6.70 39.40 -9.97
C ASP A 281 -6.15 38.19 -10.77
N LYS A 282 -6.02 38.36 -12.09
CA LYS A 282 -5.49 37.36 -13.01
C LYS A 282 -4.10 36.88 -12.61
N ASN A 283 -3.35 37.76 -11.96
CA ASN A 283 -1.98 37.50 -11.49
C ASN A 283 -1.93 36.58 -10.26
N ASP A 284 -3.02 36.51 -9.48
CA ASP A 284 -3.10 35.69 -8.26
C ASP A 284 -3.70 34.30 -8.52
N TRP A 285 -4.26 34.09 -9.73
CA TRP A 285 -4.89 32.83 -10.10
C TRP A 285 -3.87 31.82 -10.64
N LEU A 286 -3.63 30.77 -9.87
CA LEU A 286 -2.72 29.65 -10.25
C LEU A 286 -3.46 28.48 -10.93
N GLY A 287 -4.76 28.60 -11.18
CA GLY A 287 -5.61 27.54 -11.74
C GLY A 287 -5.92 27.73 -13.23
N ASP A 288 -6.80 26.87 -13.75
CA ASP A 288 -7.39 27.04 -15.07
C ASP A 288 -8.34 28.25 -15.07
N TYR A 289 -8.27 29.14 -16.06
CA TYR A 289 -9.18 30.28 -16.18
C TYR A 289 -10.56 29.86 -16.72
N GLU A 290 -10.57 28.85 -17.57
CA GLU A 290 -11.77 28.28 -18.18
C GLU A 290 -11.65 26.76 -18.18
N ILE A 291 -12.74 26.08 -17.87
CA ILE A 291 -12.84 24.62 -17.95
C ILE A 291 -14.00 24.25 -18.86
N ASN A 292 -13.73 23.44 -19.88
CA ASN A 292 -14.76 22.85 -20.72
C ASN A 292 -15.01 21.39 -20.32
N PHE A 293 -16.29 21.02 -20.22
CA PHE A 293 -16.75 19.65 -20.03
C PHE A 293 -17.63 19.22 -21.19
N LEU A 294 -17.29 18.09 -21.80
CA LEU A 294 -18.20 17.37 -22.67
C LEU A 294 -19.07 16.44 -21.82
N LYS A 295 -20.36 16.71 -21.76
CA LYS A 295 -21.36 15.80 -21.23
C LYS A 295 -21.78 14.82 -22.33
N VAL A 296 -21.62 13.53 -22.06
CA VAL A 296 -22.10 12.44 -22.94
C VAL A 296 -23.01 11.50 -22.16
N VAL A 297 -23.94 10.86 -22.86
CA VAL A 297 -24.81 9.81 -22.29
C VAL A 297 -24.42 8.48 -22.90
N CYS A 298 -24.07 7.50 -22.07
CA CYS A 298 -23.84 6.14 -22.57
C CYS A 298 -25.19 5.53 -23.01
N PRO A 299 -25.33 5.08 -24.27
CA PRO A 299 -26.61 4.61 -24.78
C PRO A 299 -27.07 3.28 -24.16
N SER A 300 -26.15 2.47 -23.60
CA SER A 300 -26.49 1.18 -23.00
C SER A 300 -26.92 1.29 -21.53
N THR A 301 -26.33 2.22 -20.78
CA THR A 301 -26.60 2.37 -19.33
C THR A 301 -27.36 3.64 -18.98
N PHE A 302 -27.53 4.56 -19.93
CA PHE A 302 -28.03 5.92 -19.74
C PHE A 302 -27.25 6.74 -18.69
N THR A 303 -26.06 6.28 -18.31
CA THR A 303 -25.19 6.98 -17.39
C THR A 303 -24.61 8.22 -18.07
N LYS A 304 -24.67 9.36 -17.38
CA LYS A 304 -24.06 10.61 -17.83
C LYS A 304 -22.59 10.62 -17.43
N PHE A 305 -21.73 10.96 -18.37
CA PHE A 305 -20.31 11.20 -18.13
C PHE A 305 -19.99 12.65 -18.46
N PHE A 306 -19.13 13.25 -17.65
CA PHE A 306 -18.61 14.61 -17.86
C PHE A 306 -17.11 14.50 -18.04
N LEU A 307 -16.66 14.71 -19.28
CA LEU A 307 -15.27 14.57 -19.68
C LEU A 307 -14.66 15.95 -19.82
N ARG A 308 -13.57 16.23 -19.09
CA ARG A 308 -12.84 17.49 -19.24
C ARG A 308 -12.18 17.53 -20.61
N VAL A 309 -12.32 18.65 -21.32
CA VAL A 309 -11.70 18.88 -22.63
C VAL A 309 -10.98 20.24 -22.66
N PRO A 310 -10.05 20.47 -23.60
CA PRO A 310 -9.38 21.75 -23.75
C PRO A 310 -10.37 22.93 -23.95
N PRO A 311 -10.05 24.12 -23.40
CA PRO A 311 -10.95 25.28 -23.43
C PRO A 311 -11.16 25.87 -24.84
N ASP A 312 -10.22 25.64 -25.77
CA ASP A 312 -10.29 26.07 -27.18
C ASP A 312 -11.22 25.21 -28.03
N ILE A 313 -11.74 24.10 -27.50
CA ILE A 313 -12.73 23.28 -28.20
C ILE A 313 -14.13 23.85 -27.99
N HIS A 314 -14.82 24.11 -29.11
CA HIS A 314 -16.16 24.73 -29.12
C HIS A 314 -17.26 23.88 -29.78
N LYS A 315 -16.98 22.63 -30.18
CA LYS A 315 -17.97 21.70 -30.77
C LYS A 315 -17.94 20.34 -30.07
N CYS A 316 -19.11 19.75 -29.85
CA CYS A 316 -19.28 18.47 -29.17
C CYS A 316 -18.52 17.34 -29.89
N GLU A 317 -18.67 17.21 -31.20
CA GLU A 317 -17.98 16.16 -31.97
C GLU A 317 -16.44 16.27 -31.91
N ILE A 318 -15.89 17.48 -31.97
CA ILE A 318 -14.44 17.71 -31.82
C ILE A 318 -13.99 17.32 -30.40
N ALA A 319 -14.75 17.72 -29.38
CA ALA A 319 -14.48 17.35 -27.99
C ALA A 319 -14.50 15.83 -27.81
N ARG A 320 -15.47 15.15 -28.44
CA ARG A 320 -15.60 13.68 -28.40
C ARG A 320 -14.38 13.02 -29.03
N GLN A 321 -13.98 13.44 -30.24
CA GLN A 321 -12.78 12.93 -30.91
C GLN A 321 -11.51 13.11 -30.07
N TRP A 322 -11.37 14.28 -29.42
CA TRP A 322 -10.25 14.56 -28.53
C TRP A 322 -10.19 13.58 -27.35
N THR A 323 -11.32 13.20 -26.76
CA THR A 323 -11.36 12.20 -25.68
C THR A 323 -10.90 10.80 -26.11
N PHE A 324 -10.85 10.52 -27.41
CA PHE A 324 -10.28 9.29 -27.99
C PHE A 324 -8.84 9.46 -28.50
N GLY A 325 -8.19 10.60 -28.23
CA GLY A 325 -6.81 10.86 -28.65
C GLY A 325 -6.65 11.28 -30.11
N ILE A 326 -7.74 11.67 -30.78
CA ILE A 326 -7.67 12.24 -32.13
C ILE A 326 -7.34 13.73 -32.01
N GLU A 327 -6.22 14.16 -32.59
CA GLU A 327 -5.81 15.56 -32.54
C GLU A 327 -6.78 16.46 -33.32
N ALA A 328 -7.20 17.58 -32.72
CA ALA A 328 -8.13 18.53 -33.31
C ALA A 328 -7.62 19.13 -34.65
N ARG A 329 -6.30 19.15 -34.89
CA ARG A 329 -5.72 19.61 -36.16
C ARG A 329 -5.86 18.61 -37.31
N ASN A 330 -6.13 17.34 -36.98
CA ASN A 330 -6.29 16.24 -37.93
C ASN A 330 -7.75 15.76 -38.02
N SER A 331 -8.71 16.53 -37.50
CA SER A 331 -10.13 16.17 -37.53
C SER A 331 -10.68 16.22 -38.95
N ILE A 332 -10.45 15.16 -39.72
CA ILE A 332 -11.32 14.76 -40.82
C ILE A 332 -12.70 14.54 -40.18
N GLU A 333 -13.78 15.03 -40.81
CA GLU A 333 -15.15 14.73 -40.37
C GLU A 333 -15.28 13.22 -40.14
N TYR A 334 -15.28 12.82 -38.87
CA TYR A 334 -15.49 11.43 -38.48
C TYR A 334 -16.94 11.13 -38.79
N ASN A 335 -17.18 10.33 -39.83
CA ASN A 335 -18.50 9.85 -40.18
C ASN A 335 -18.70 8.54 -39.42
N PRO A 336 -19.39 8.53 -38.24
CA PRO A 336 -19.62 7.30 -37.52
C PRO A 336 -20.35 6.31 -38.43
N ILE A 337 -19.97 5.04 -38.36
CA ILE A 337 -20.67 3.96 -39.07
C ILE A 337 -22.14 4.04 -38.65
N GLN A 338 -23.00 4.49 -39.57
CA GLN A 338 -24.43 4.55 -39.35
C GLN A 338 -24.95 3.11 -39.32
N PHE A 339 -25.16 2.57 -38.13
CA PHE A 339 -25.94 1.34 -37.97
C PHE A 339 -27.38 1.67 -38.37
N LYS A 340 -27.77 1.30 -39.59
CA LYS A 340 -29.18 1.33 -39.98
C LYS A 340 -29.93 0.41 -39.01
N LYS A 341 -30.88 0.98 -38.26
CA LYS A 341 -31.90 0.18 -37.59
C LYS A 341 -32.67 -0.55 -38.68
N GLU A 342 -32.47 -1.86 -38.80
CA GLU A 342 -33.42 -2.71 -39.51
C GLU A 342 -34.72 -2.69 -38.68
N THR A 343 -35.73 -2.00 -39.21
CA THR A 343 -37.11 -1.94 -38.69
C THR A 343 -37.88 -3.21 -39.00
#